data_AF-A0A426RRU1-F1
#
_entry.id   AF-A0A426RRU1-F1
#
_cell.length_a   1.000
_cell.length_b   1.000
_cell.length_c   1.000
_cell.angle_alpha   90.00
_cell.angle_beta   90.00
_cell.angle_gamma   90.00
#
_symmetry.space_group_name_H-M   'P 1'
#
loop_
_entity.id
_entity.type
_entity.pdbx_description
1 polymer ?
#
loop_
_entity_poly.entity_id
_entity_poly.type
_entity_poly.pdbx_seq_one_letter_code
_entity_poly.pdbx_strand_id
1 'polypeptide(L)'
;MDLQNFDIDQFLREYWQKKPLLIRNAFRDWQNPLEPDELAGLACEEEIESRLICQTESGWEMEQGPLAEERLSGLHESHWTLLVQAVDHHVPAVADLIAPFRFIPNWRIDDVMVSLAADQGGVGPHFDQYDVFLIQGLGRRRWQIGGHCDADTLLLPHEDLKLLAEFEATEEWVLEPGDMLYVPPGIAHNGVAVGSDCMTYSVGFRAPSRADLLGHYVDDVLDGIPDDELYRDPDLKAQANAGEILPEALAGLQQMVLESLSDPAHFARWFGTFNSTPKYPDMDWRPEVPVTPEELRAAITAQLPLSRNPASRLAFIATGADALMLFADGVCFDCIGETAALAKALCADDRLSLDVEVAGNAAAIDLLTQLSNNGCIAFDSGD
;
A
#
# COMPACT_ATOMS: atom_id res chain seq x y z
N MET A 1 8.72 5.51 16.60
CA MET A 1 9.03 6.93 16.36
C MET A 1 7.73 7.71 16.54
N ASP A 2 7.71 8.89 17.16
CA ASP A 2 6.45 9.64 17.37
C ASP A 2 6.44 10.92 16.54
N LEU A 3 5.29 11.21 15.90
CA LEU A 3 5.09 12.48 15.19
C LEU A 3 5.05 13.65 16.19
N GLN A 4 5.82 14.68 15.91
CA GLN A 4 5.79 15.96 16.61
C GLN A 4 5.30 17.06 15.68
N ASN A 5 4.79 18.15 16.26
CA ASN A 5 4.28 19.31 15.51
C ASN A 5 3.18 18.94 14.49
N PHE A 6 2.42 17.88 14.77
CA PHE A 6 1.38 17.37 13.89
C PHE A 6 0.07 17.16 14.66
N ASP A 7 -0.96 17.89 14.27
CA ASP A 7 -2.33 17.73 14.76
C ASP A 7 -3.12 16.89 13.76
N ILE A 8 -3.43 15.65 14.14
CA ILE A 8 -4.12 14.67 13.29
C ILE A 8 -5.52 15.18 12.89
N ASP A 9 -6.28 15.73 13.82
CA ASP A 9 -7.65 16.19 13.56
C ASP A 9 -7.66 17.40 12.62
N GLN A 10 -6.70 18.31 12.80
CA GLN A 10 -6.49 19.41 11.86
C GLN A 10 -6.06 18.88 10.49
N PHE A 11 -5.11 17.96 10.44
CA PHE A 11 -4.60 17.38 9.20
C PHE A 11 -5.72 16.77 8.35
N LEU A 12 -6.53 15.90 8.94
CA LEU A 12 -7.64 15.25 8.24
C LEU A 12 -8.69 16.25 7.75
N ARG A 13 -8.97 17.29 8.55
CA ARG A 13 -9.95 18.32 8.22
C ARG A 13 -9.47 19.25 7.11
N GLU A 14 -8.21 19.61 7.05
CA GLU A 14 -7.72 20.70 6.21
C GLU A 14 -6.79 20.28 5.06
N TYR A 15 -6.12 19.13 5.16
CA TYR A 15 -5.02 18.76 4.26
C TYR A 15 -5.24 17.43 3.55
N TRP A 16 -5.64 16.37 4.26
CA TRP A 16 -5.84 15.04 3.67
C TRP A 16 -6.77 15.10 2.45
N GLN A 17 -6.25 14.67 1.30
CA GLN A 17 -6.84 14.73 -0.04
C GLN A 17 -7.29 16.12 -0.50
N LYS A 18 -6.64 17.19 -0.01
CA LYS A 18 -7.03 18.58 -0.28
C LYS A 18 -5.88 19.45 -0.74
N LYS A 19 -4.81 19.52 0.05
CA LYS A 19 -3.66 20.38 -0.25
C LYS A 19 -2.37 19.89 0.42
N PRO A 20 -1.20 20.23 -0.15
CA PRO A 20 0.11 19.89 0.43
C PRO A 20 0.32 20.48 1.82
N LEU A 21 1.20 19.83 2.60
CA LEU A 21 1.62 20.33 3.90
C LEU A 21 3.09 19.99 4.18
N LEU A 22 3.90 21.02 4.41
CA LEU A 22 5.25 20.88 4.94
C LEU A 22 5.22 20.83 6.47
N ILE A 23 5.92 19.85 7.05
CA ILE A 23 6.01 19.61 8.49
C ILE A 23 7.51 19.57 8.83
N ARG A 24 7.97 20.58 9.57
CA ARG A 24 9.39 20.69 9.97
C ARG A 24 9.64 19.91 11.25
N ASN A 25 10.75 19.17 11.29
CA ASN A 25 11.13 18.31 12.40
C ASN A 25 9.93 17.46 12.87
N ALA A 26 9.38 16.68 11.94
CA ALA A 26 8.20 15.85 12.19
C ALA A 26 8.48 14.73 13.22
N PHE A 27 9.75 14.45 13.51
CA PHE A 27 10.18 13.40 14.43
C PHE A 27 11.10 13.98 15.51
N ARG A 28 10.95 13.52 16.76
CA ARG A 28 11.69 14.07 17.92
C ARG A 28 13.21 13.91 17.82
N ASP A 29 13.65 12.75 17.35
CA ASP A 29 15.04 12.32 17.30
C ASP A 29 15.23 11.44 16.05
N TRP A 30 15.11 12.03 14.86
CA TRP A 30 15.21 11.29 13.61
C TRP A 30 16.55 10.53 13.53
N GLN A 31 16.45 9.24 13.23
CA GLN A 31 17.58 8.37 12.88
C GLN A 31 17.23 7.69 11.56
N ASN A 32 18.18 7.70 10.63
CA ASN A 32 18.00 7.09 9.33
C ASN A 32 17.84 5.56 9.50
N PRO A 33 16.71 4.94 9.08
CA PRO A 33 16.45 3.52 9.31
C PRO A 33 17.43 2.52 8.66
N LEU A 34 17.99 2.87 7.50
CA LEU A 34 18.99 2.05 6.81
C LEU A 34 20.00 2.94 6.08
N GLU A 35 21.22 2.44 5.93
CA GLU A 35 22.31 3.13 5.24
C GLU A 35 22.15 3.07 3.70
N PRO A 36 22.75 4.01 2.94
CA PRO A 36 22.71 4.01 1.48
C PRO A 36 23.15 2.68 0.83
N ASP A 37 24.21 2.07 1.36
CA ASP A 37 24.75 0.81 0.84
C ASP A 37 23.80 -0.37 1.09
N GLU A 38 23.04 -0.36 2.19
CA GLU A 38 22.02 -1.39 2.46
C GLU A 38 20.87 -1.29 1.45
N LEU A 39 20.44 -0.05 1.12
CA LEU A 39 19.42 0.16 0.07
C LEU A 39 19.92 -0.28 -1.30
N ALA A 40 21.18 0.03 -1.64
CA ALA A 40 21.80 -0.42 -2.88
C ALA A 40 21.86 -1.94 -2.98
N GLY A 41 22.17 -2.64 -1.87
CA GLY A 41 22.14 -4.09 -1.77
C GLY A 41 20.75 -4.67 -2.04
N LEU A 42 19.70 -4.09 -1.44
CA LEU A 42 18.32 -4.52 -1.71
C LEU A 42 17.94 -4.40 -3.19
N ALA A 43 18.45 -3.39 -3.89
CA ALA A 43 18.17 -3.22 -5.33
C ALA A 43 18.83 -4.29 -6.22
N CYS A 44 19.77 -5.07 -5.69
CA CYS A 44 20.44 -6.17 -6.39
C CYS A 44 19.68 -7.51 -6.29
N GLU A 45 18.75 -7.65 -5.35
CA GLU A 45 18.00 -8.90 -5.13
C GLU A 45 16.94 -9.12 -6.21
N GLU A 46 16.77 -10.36 -6.69
CA GLU A 46 15.90 -10.68 -7.83
C GLU A 46 14.41 -10.43 -7.54
N GLU A 47 14.01 -10.62 -6.28
CA GLU A 47 12.62 -10.52 -5.83
C GLU A 47 12.22 -9.09 -5.44
N ILE A 48 13.17 -8.13 -5.42
CA ILE A 48 12.92 -6.76 -4.97
C ILE A 48 12.77 -5.82 -6.16
N GLU A 49 11.60 -5.19 -6.26
CA GLU A 49 11.33 -4.20 -7.29
C GLU A 49 12.16 -2.93 -7.05
N SER A 50 13.09 -2.65 -7.96
CA SER A 50 13.92 -1.45 -7.94
C SER A 50 14.01 -0.79 -9.32
N ARG A 51 14.30 0.51 -9.32
CA ARG A 51 14.46 1.32 -10.54
C ARG A 51 15.59 2.30 -10.38
N LEU A 52 16.46 2.39 -11.37
CA LEU A 52 17.46 3.43 -11.49
C LEU A 52 17.01 4.43 -12.56
N ILE A 53 16.90 5.71 -12.19
CA ILE A 53 16.58 6.79 -13.12
C ILE A 53 17.78 7.71 -13.23
N CYS A 54 18.24 7.95 -14.46
CA CYS A 54 19.35 8.84 -14.76
C CYS A 54 18.87 10.00 -15.66
N GLN A 55 19.30 11.21 -15.34
CA GLN A 55 19.12 12.37 -16.21
C GLN A 55 20.40 12.55 -17.05
N THR A 56 20.25 12.45 -18.37
CA THR A 56 21.33 12.60 -19.35
C THR A 56 21.16 13.89 -20.15
N GLU A 57 22.14 14.23 -21.00
CA GLU A 57 22.01 15.39 -21.90
C GLU A 57 20.85 15.24 -22.89
N SER A 58 20.47 14.00 -23.23
CA SER A 58 19.39 13.67 -24.16
C SER A 58 18.01 13.52 -23.51
N GLY A 59 17.92 13.54 -22.18
CA GLY A 59 16.64 13.40 -21.47
C GLY A 59 16.74 12.53 -20.23
N TRP A 60 15.77 11.64 -20.06
CA TRP A 60 15.68 10.72 -18.93
C TRP A 60 15.84 9.28 -19.42
N GLU A 61 16.52 8.46 -18.63
CA GLU A 61 16.68 7.03 -18.85
C GLU A 61 16.26 6.30 -17.58
N MET A 62 15.57 5.17 -17.73
CA MET A 62 15.13 4.33 -16.62
C MET A 62 15.55 2.88 -16.86
N GLU A 63 16.19 2.29 -15.87
CA GLU A 63 16.56 0.87 -15.82
C GLU A 63 15.73 0.20 -14.72
N GLN A 64 15.04 -0.89 -15.06
CA GLN A 64 14.36 -1.76 -14.08
C GLN A 64 15.38 -2.72 -13.46
N GLY A 65 15.21 -3.02 -12.17
CA GLY A 65 15.99 -4.00 -11.45
C GLY A 65 15.67 -5.46 -11.84
N PRO A 66 16.41 -6.43 -11.27
CA PRO A 66 17.50 -6.23 -10.31
C PRO A 66 18.73 -5.55 -10.96
N LEU A 67 19.42 -4.71 -10.20
CA LEU A 67 20.58 -3.96 -10.67
C LEU A 67 21.88 -4.66 -10.23
N ALA A 68 22.83 -4.82 -11.14
CA ALA A 68 24.13 -5.41 -10.78
C ALA A 68 24.96 -4.46 -9.89
N GLU A 69 25.72 -5.01 -8.94
CA GLU A 69 26.63 -4.22 -8.09
C GLU A 69 27.63 -3.39 -8.90
N GLU A 70 28.14 -3.93 -10.02
CA GLU A 70 29.04 -3.21 -10.92
C GLU A 70 28.34 -2.02 -11.60
N ARG A 71 27.03 -2.12 -11.84
CA ARG A 71 26.24 -1.03 -12.44
C ARG A 71 26.09 0.12 -11.46
N LEU A 72 25.81 -0.18 -10.19
CA LEU A 72 25.64 0.82 -9.12
C LEU A 72 26.97 1.49 -8.74
N SER A 73 28.04 0.70 -8.59
CA SER A 73 29.38 1.23 -8.29
C SER A 73 29.99 2.04 -9.45
N GLY A 74 29.51 1.84 -10.68
CA GLY A 74 29.91 2.59 -11.86
C GLY A 74 29.13 3.89 -12.11
N LEU A 75 28.20 4.27 -11.23
CA LEU A 75 27.40 5.50 -11.39
C LEU A 75 28.24 6.78 -11.26
N HIS A 76 27.82 7.82 -11.97
CA HIS A 76 28.42 9.14 -11.86
C HIS A 76 28.12 9.79 -10.51
N GLU A 77 28.83 10.88 -10.17
CA GLU A 77 28.66 11.59 -8.88
C GLU A 77 27.34 12.40 -8.78
N SER A 78 26.52 12.44 -9.83
CA SER A 78 25.31 13.29 -9.89
C SER A 78 24.27 12.78 -10.89
N HIS A 79 23.07 13.39 -10.86
CA HIS A 79 21.98 13.24 -11.84
C HIS A 79 21.39 11.82 -11.95
N TRP A 80 21.39 11.06 -10.86
CA TRP A 80 20.69 9.78 -10.80
C TRP A 80 19.97 9.60 -9.47
N THR A 81 18.94 8.76 -9.50
CA THR A 81 18.22 8.31 -8.31
C THR A 81 17.90 6.83 -8.44
N LEU A 82 18.16 6.09 -7.37
CA LEU A 82 17.72 4.71 -7.16
C LEU A 82 16.42 4.75 -6.35
N LEU A 83 15.42 3.97 -6.75
CA LEU A 83 14.17 3.77 -6.03
C LEU A 83 14.02 2.28 -5.75
N VAL A 84 13.72 1.93 -4.51
CA VAL A 84 13.40 0.56 -4.11
C VAL A 84 12.00 0.58 -3.49
N GLN A 85 11.11 -0.26 -4.00
CA GLN A 85 9.74 -0.35 -3.53
C GLN A 85 9.65 -1.22 -2.27
N ALA A 86 8.59 -1.01 -1.48
CA ALA A 86 8.24 -1.82 -0.31
C ALA A 86 9.41 -2.23 0.60
N VAL A 87 10.31 -1.29 0.91
CA VAL A 87 11.47 -1.55 1.77
C VAL A 87 11.03 -1.91 3.19
N ASP A 88 9.85 -1.46 3.60
CA ASP A 88 9.20 -1.87 4.86
C ASP A 88 8.96 -3.38 4.95
N HIS A 89 8.80 -4.09 3.84
CA HIS A 89 8.66 -5.55 3.87
C HIS A 89 9.97 -6.25 4.31
N HIS A 90 11.12 -5.64 4.04
CA HIS A 90 12.44 -6.26 4.20
C HIS A 90 13.21 -5.71 5.40
N VAL A 91 12.97 -4.45 5.76
CA VAL A 91 13.72 -3.74 6.80
C VAL A 91 12.77 -3.35 7.93
N PRO A 92 12.81 -4.05 9.08
CA PRO A 92 11.92 -3.76 10.21
C PRO A 92 11.95 -2.31 10.69
N ALA A 93 13.12 -1.67 10.65
CA ALA A 93 13.25 -0.26 11.02
C ALA A 93 12.51 0.70 10.06
N VAL A 94 12.32 0.31 8.81
CA VAL A 94 11.50 1.04 7.83
C VAL A 94 10.02 0.76 8.07
N ALA A 95 9.63 -0.48 8.38
CA ALA A 95 8.26 -0.80 8.77
C ALA A 95 7.78 0.01 9.97
N ASP A 96 8.65 0.24 10.96
CA ASP A 96 8.37 1.07 12.14
C ASP A 96 8.00 2.53 11.78
N LEU A 97 8.35 3.01 10.57
CA LEU A 97 7.94 4.35 10.09
C LEU A 97 6.45 4.43 9.78
N ILE A 98 5.76 3.30 9.54
CA ILE A 98 4.34 3.29 9.19
C ILE A 98 3.47 3.56 10.42
N ALA A 99 3.88 3.07 11.60
CA ALA A 99 3.08 3.10 12.82
C ALA A 99 2.46 4.49 13.14
N PRO A 100 3.17 5.62 13.01
CA PRO A 100 2.62 6.94 13.30
C PRO A 100 1.54 7.40 12.32
N PHE A 101 1.43 6.78 11.14
CA PHE A 101 0.44 7.09 10.11
C PHE A 101 -0.85 6.28 10.24
N ARG A 102 -0.94 5.37 11.23
CA ARG A 102 -2.13 4.53 11.49
C ARG A 102 -3.35 5.30 12.06
N PHE A 103 -3.32 6.63 12.04
CA PHE A 103 -4.55 7.43 12.07
C PHE A 103 -5.31 7.37 10.72
N ILE A 104 -4.63 6.94 9.65
CA ILE A 104 -5.23 6.50 8.39
C ILE A 104 -5.44 4.98 8.47
N PRO A 105 -6.61 4.45 8.03
CA PRO A 105 -6.88 3.02 8.08
C PRO A 105 -5.86 2.17 7.29
N ASN A 106 -5.43 1.02 7.83
CA ASN A 106 -4.43 0.13 7.22
C ASN A 106 -4.72 -0.22 5.74
N TRP A 107 -5.99 -0.40 5.38
CA TRP A 107 -6.39 -0.75 4.01
C TRP A 107 -6.00 0.29 2.96
N ARG A 108 -5.75 1.54 3.38
CA ARG A 108 -5.30 2.67 2.56
C ARG A 108 -3.79 2.78 2.48
N ILE A 109 -3.03 2.20 3.39
CA ILE A 109 -1.55 2.23 3.34
C ILE A 109 -1.12 1.24 2.25
N ASP A 110 -0.14 1.62 1.42
CA ASP A 110 0.41 0.72 0.40
C ASP A 110 1.72 0.09 0.90
N ASP A 111 2.77 0.90 1.01
CA ASP A 111 4.13 0.51 1.37
C ASP A 111 5.02 1.75 1.67
N VAL A 112 6.30 1.52 1.97
CA VAL A 112 7.34 2.55 2.06
C VAL A 112 8.39 2.32 0.96
N MET A 113 8.28 3.11 -0.10
CA MET A 113 9.34 3.21 -1.11
C MET A 113 10.47 4.08 -0.57
N VAL A 114 11.72 3.68 -0.77
CA VAL A 114 12.90 4.48 -0.38
C VAL A 114 13.69 4.84 -1.62
N SER A 115 14.06 6.11 -1.72
CA SER A 115 14.95 6.60 -2.77
C SER A 115 16.31 6.98 -2.22
N LEU A 116 17.37 6.70 -2.97
CA LEU A 116 18.73 7.21 -2.79
C LEU A 116 19.12 8.00 -4.04
N ALA A 117 19.56 9.23 -3.86
CA ALA A 117 19.94 10.09 -4.97
C ALA A 117 21.30 10.75 -4.76
N ALA A 118 22.09 10.81 -5.83
CA ALA A 118 23.25 11.67 -5.91
C ALA A 118 22.85 13.14 -6.13
N ASP A 119 23.82 14.06 -6.15
CA ASP A 119 23.52 15.48 -6.33
C ASP A 119 22.77 15.73 -7.64
N GLN A 120 21.76 16.62 -7.62
CA GLN A 120 20.83 16.86 -8.73
C GLN A 120 19.98 15.65 -9.14
N GLY A 121 20.07 14.52 -8.44
CA GLY A 121 19.27 13.33 -8.68
C GLY A 121 17.80 13.53 -8.31
N GLY A 122 16.91 13.03 -9.15
CA GLY A 122 15.46 13.07 -8.97
C GLY A 122 14.77 12.27 -10.06
N VAL A 123 13.44 12.24 -10.04
CA VAL A 123 12.62 11.53 -11.05
C VAL A 123 11.96 12.48 -12.06
N GLY A 124 12.32 13.76 -12.00
CA GLY A 124 11.70 14.83 -12.77
C GLY A 124 10.31 15.25 -12.24
N PRO A 125 9.73 16.33 -12.79
CA PRO A 125 8.41 16.80 -12.41
C PRO A 125 7.32 15.81 -12.85
N HIS A 126 6.50 15.38 -11.91
CA HIS A 126 5.44 14.40 -12.12
C HIS A 126 4.26 14.65 -11.17
N PHE A 127 3.24 13.81 -11.24
CA PHE A 127 2.16 13.75 -10.27
C PHE A 127 1.71 12.30 -10.09
N ASP A 128 1.19 12.01 -8.91
CA ASP A 128 0.68 10.71 -8.54
C ASP A 128 -0.83 10.73 -8.32
N GLN A 129 -1.47 9.57 -8.41
CA GLN A 129 -2.90 9.40 -8.11
C GLN A 129 -3.16 8.93 -6.68
N TYR A 130 -2.13 9.02 -5.83
CA TYR A 130 -2.18 8.60 -4.44
C TYR A 130 -1.68 9.68 -3.50
N ASP A 131 -2.10 9.56 -2.24
CA ASP A 131 -1.56 10.34 -1.14
C ASP A 131 -0.14 9.84 -0.81
N VAL A 132 0.78 10.74 -0.45
CA VAL A 132 2.13 10.35 -0.02
C VAL A 132 2.67 11.28 1.06
N PHE A 133 3.37 10.72 2.05
CA PHE A 133 4.28 11.48 2.93
C PHE A 133 5.73 11.22 2.52
N LEU A 134 6.43 12.30 2.14
CA LEU A 134 7.83 12.31 1.75
C LEU A 134 8.67 12.72 2.95
N ILE A 135 9.28 11.75 3.63
CA ILE A 135 10.13 11.97 4.80
C ILE A 135 11.58 12.11 4.34
N GLN A 136 12.22 13.22 4.70
CA GLN A 136 13.63 13.41 4.42
C GLN A 136 14.48 12.62 5.42
N GLY A 137 15.22 11.64 4.91
CA GLY A 137 15.98 10.71 5.73
C GLY A 137 17.43 11.10 5.93
N LEU A 138 18.19 11.11 4.83
CA LEU A 138 19.60 11.49 4.80
C LEU A 138 19.81 12.61 3.77
N GLY A 139 20.83 13.43 3.95
CA GLY A 139 21.10 14.56 3.04
C GLY A 139 19.95 15.57 2.99
N ARG A 140 19.81 16.28 1.87
CA ARG A 140 18.76 17.29 1.68
C ARG A 140 18.13 17.16 0.31
N ARG A 141 16.82 17.41 0.22
CA ARG A 141 16.09 17.45 -1.05
C ARG A 141 15.36 18.77 -1.19
N ARG A 142 15.49 19.40 -2.36
CA ARG A 142 14.66 20.53 -2.76
C ARG A 142 13.38 19.98 -3.37
N TRP A 143 12.27 20.23 -2.71
CA TRP A 143 10.92 19.92 -3.19
C TRP A 143 10.26 21.17 -3.74
N GLN A 144 9.70 21.05 -4.93
CA GLN A 144 8.85 22.03 -5.57
C GLN A 144 7.46 21.44 -5.76
N ILE A 145 6.43 22.24 -5.51
CA ILE A 145 5.04 21.87 -5.75
C ILE A 145 4.47 22.73 -6.87
N GLY A 146 3.70 22.14 -7.77
CA GLY A 146 3.01 22.81 -8.86
C GLY A 146 1.49 22.85 -8.68
N GLY A 147 0.78 22.94 -9.80
CA GLY A 147 -0.68 22.94 -9.83
C GLY A 147 -1.31 21.54 -9.71
N HIS A 148 -2.63 21.50 -9.83
CA HIS A 148 -3.37 20.25 -9.96
C HIS A 148 -3.26 19.70 -11.40
N CYS A 149 -3.10 18.39 -11.51
CA CYS A 149 -2.95 17.61 -12.71
C CYS A 149 -3.99 16.49 -12.74
N ASP A 150 -4.56 16.28 -13.92
CA ASP A 150 -5.53 15.24 -14.23
C ASP A 150 -5.13 14.47 -15.51
N ALA A 151 -6.06 13.68 -16.05
CA ALA A 151 -5.85 12.86 -17.23
C ALA A 151 -5.57 13.65 -18.52
N ASP A 152 -5.91 14.93 -18.58
CA ASP A 152 -5.69 15.80 -19.74
C ASP A 152 -4.36 16.58 -19.64
N THR A 153 -3.64 16.43 -18.53
CA THR A 153 -2.31 17.04 -18.32
C THR A 153 -1.32 16.57 -19.38
N LEU A 154 -0.64 17.53 -20.02
CA LEU A 154 0.35 17.23 -21.04
C LEU A 154 1.61 16.62 -20.42
N LEU A 155 1.98 15.42 -20.91
CA LEU A 155 3.18 14.71 -20.52
C LEU A 155 4.25 14.75 -21.61
N LEU A 156 5.52 14.67 -21.21
CA LEU A 156 6.60 14.37 -22.14
C LEU A 156 6.43 12.94 -22.67
N PRO A 157 6.64 12.71 -23.97
CA PRO A 157 6.69 11.36 -24.51
C PRO A 157 7.87 10.60 -23.90
N HIS A 158 7.56 9.55 -23.12
CA HIS A 158 8.53 8.61 -22.58
C HIS A 158 7.83 7.27 -22.38
N GLU A 159 8.54 6.15 -22.61
CA GLU A 159 7.94 4.82 -22.51
C GLU A 159 7.65 4.43 -21.05
N ASP A 160 8.62 4.69 -20.15
CA ASP A 160 8.53 4.22 -18.76
C ASP A 160 8.21 5.30 -17.70
N LEU A 161 8.34 6.59 -18.01
CA LEU A 161 8.23 7.69 -17.04
C LEU A 161 7.07 8.62 -17.38
N LYS A 162 6.30 9.02 -16.36
CA LYS A 162 5.21 10.00 -16.49
C LYS A 162 5.68 11.38 -16.08
N LEU A 163 6.36 12.05 -16.99
CA LEU A 163 6.95 13.37 -16.77
C LEU A 163 6.04 14.47 -17.29
N LEU A 164 5.86 15.54 -16.51
CA LEU A 164 5.12 16.73 -16.95
C LEU A 164 5.89 17.46 -18.07
N ALA A 165 5.19 17.82 -19.15
CA ALA A 165 5.78 18.63 -20.23
C ALA A 165 6.05 20.07 -19.79
N GLU A 166 5.20 20.59 -18.90
CA GLU A 166 5.32 21.92 -18.34
C GLU A 166 5.15 21.83 -16.82
N PHE A 167 6.05 22.49 -16.08
CA PHE A 167 5.99 22.53 -14.62
C PHE A 167 6.30 23.95 -14.14
N GLU A 168 5.33 24.55 -13.45
CA GLU A 168 5.48 25.83 -12.78
C GLU A 168 5.38 25.61 -11.28
N ALA A 169 6.48 25.86 -10.56
CA ALA A 169 6.52 25.75 -9.11
C ALA A 169 5.75 26.92 -8.46
N THR A 170 4.77 26.59 -7.63
CA THR A 170 4.01 27.54 -6.81
C THR A 170 4.64 27.70 -5.42
N GLU A 171 5.21 26.62 -4.89
CA GLU A 171 5.91 26.58 -3.61
C GLU A 171 7.20 25.78 -3.72
N GLU A 172 8.22 26.14 -2.94
CA GLU A 172 9.53 25.49 -2.94
C GLU A 172 10.13 25.47 -1.54
N TRP A 173 10.71 24.33 -1.16
CA TRP A 173 11.42 24.16 0.10
C TRP A 173 12.63 23.24 -0.07
N VAL A 174 13.67 23.47 0.74
CA VAL A 174 14.71 22.46 1.01
C VAL A 174 14.36 21.77 2.32
N LEU A 175 14.19 20.46 2.29
CA LEU A 175 13.96 19.61 3.46
C LEU A 175 15.30 19.12 4.00
N GLU A 176 15.40 19.08 5.33
CA GLU A 176 16.51 18.51 6.10
C GLU A 176 16.07 17.22 6.79
N PRO A 177 17.00 16.35 7.24
CA PRO A 177 16.66 15.09 7.90
C PRO A 177 15.64 15.27 9.04
N GLY A 178 14.55 14.50 8.99
CA GLY A 178 13.44 14.58 9.94
C GLY A 178 12.30 15.53 9.53
N ASP A 179 12.47 16.32 8.47
CA ASP A 179 11.36 17.03 7.84
C ASP A 179 10.47 16.08 7.02
N MET A 180 9.21 16.45 6.84
CA MET A 180 8.24 15.69 6.09
C MET A 180 7.37 16.58 5.21
N LEU A 181 7.07 16.15 4.00
CA LEU A 181 6.15 16.81 3.07
C LEU A 181 5.02 15.87 2.71
N TYR A 182 3.79 16.28 2.99
CA TYR A 182 2.58 15.61 2.50
C TYR A 182 2.18 16.16 1.12
N VAL A 183 1.89 15.28 0.17
CA VAL A 183 1.37 15.62 -1.16
C VAL A 183 0.10 14.79 -1.43
N PRO A 184 -1.05 15.43 -1.70
CA PRO A 184 -2.29 14.73 -2.06
C PRO A 184 -2.30 14.32 -3.55
N PRO A 185 -3.21 13.41 -3.94
CA PRO A 185 -3.37 12.98 -5.34
C PRO A 185 -3.56 14.15 -6.31
N GLY A 186 -2.95 14.02 -7.48
CA GLY A 186 -3.06 14.96 -8.58
C GLY A 186 -2.30 16.27 -8.37
N ILE A 187 -1.47 16.42 -7.34
CA ILE A 187 -0.63 17.61 -7.20
C ILE A 187 0.75 17.36 -7.84
N ALA A 188 1.10 18.22 -8.79
CA ALA A 188 2.41 18.21 -9.42
C ALA A 188 3.51 18.46 -8.39
N HIS A 189 4.58 17.68 -8.45
CA HIS A 189 5.72 17.86 -7.56
C HIS A 189 7.04 17.44 -8.24
N ASN A 190 8.14 18.03 -7.78
CA ASN A 190 9.48 17.77 -8.29
C ASN A 190 10.49 17.81 -7.14
N GLY A 191 11.19 16.69 -6.92
CA GLY A 191 12.15 16.51 -5.83
C GLY A 191 13.55 16.32 -6.35
N VAL A 192 14.44 17.29 -6.12
CA VAL A 192 15.83 17.26 -6.59
C VAL A 192 16.77 17.22 -5.39
N ALA A 193 17.63 16.22 -5.32
CA ALA A 193 18.65 16.09 -4.27
C ALA A 193 19.63 17.27 -4.29
N VAL A 194 20.06 17.69 -3.10
CA VAL A 194 21.02 18.79 -2.90
C VAL A 194 22.22 18.25 -2.13
N GLY A 195 23.31 17.98 -2.84
CA GLY A 195 24.47 17.23 -2.33
C GLY A 195 24.35 15.72 -2.54
N SER A 196 25.31 14.95 -2.04
CA SER A 196 25.31 13.49 -2.15
C SER A 196 24.45 12.81 -1.07
N ASP A 197 24.17 11.53 -1.28
CA ASP A 197 23.59 10.61 -0.29
C ASP A 197 22.24 11.08 0.26
N CYS A 198 21.42 11.65 -0.63
CA CYS A 198 20.08 12.09 -0.30
C CYS A 198 19.13 10.90 -0.26
N MET A 199 18.59 10.59 0.92
CA MET A 199 17.59 9.55 1.09
C MET A 199 16.21 10.14 1.41
N THR A 200 15.18 9.60 0.77
CA THR A 200 13.78 9.98 1.03
C THR A 200 12.94 8.73 1.18
N TYR A 201 12.14 8.69 2.25
CA TYR A 201 11.20 7.61 2.55
C TYR A 201 9.80 8.08 2.19
N SER A 202 9.17 7.45 1.21
CA SER A 202 7.85 7.77 0.72
C SER A 202 6.85 6.80 1.32
N VAL A 203 6.12 7.22 2.35
CA VAL A 203 4.99 6.45 2.88
C VAL A 203 3.82 6.63 1.93
N GLY A 204 3.62 5.63 1.07
CA GLY A 204 2.62 5.61 0.02
C GLY A 204 1.26 5.15 0.54
N PHE A 205 0.20 5.70 -0.04
CA PHE A 205 -1.15 5.21 0.15
C PHE A 205 -1.70 4.69 -1.17
N ARG A 206 -2.77 3.94 -1.09
CA ARG A 206 -3.50 3.41 -2.23
C ARG A 206 -4.99 3.69 -2.10
N ALA A 207 -5.63 3.78 -3.25
CA ALA A 207 -7.08 3.79 -3.36
C ALA A 207 -7.43 3.05 -4.66
N PRO A 208 -8.40 2.12 -4.64
CA PRO A 208 -8.80 1.41 -5.84
C PRO A 208 -9.49 2.38 -6.81
N SER A 209 -9.21 2.25 -8.10
CA SER A 209 -9.95 3.00 -9.12
C SER A 209 -11.34 2.39 -9.32
N ARG A 210 -12.25 3.14 -9.96
CA ARG A 210 -13.57 2.61 -10.34
C ARG A 210 -13.45 1.43 -11.31
N ALA A 211 -12.44 1.44 -12.17
CA ALA A 211 -12.18 0.36 -13.12
C ALA A 211 -11.75 -0.91 -12.39
N ASP A 212 -10.86 -0.79 -11.40
CA ASP A 212 -10.41 -1.92 -10.57
C ASP A 212 -11.59 -2.51 -9.79
N LEU A 213 -12.40 -1.64 -9.16
CA LEU A 213 -13.57 -2.09 -8.41
C LEU A 213 -14.57 -2.84 -9.28
N LEU A 214 -14.88 -2.31 -10.47
CA LEU A 214 -15.85 -2.96 -11.36
C LEU A 214 -15.30 -4.24 -11.97
N GLY A 215 -14.07 -4.21 -12.50
CA GLY A 215 -13.44 -5.35 -13.17
C GLY A 215 -13.32 -6.54 -12.22
N HIS A 216 -12.64 -6.35 -11.09
CA HIS A 216 -12.38 -7.43 -10.15
C HIS A 216 -13.64 -7.90 -9.40
N TYR A 217 -14.63 -7.05 -9.18
CA TYR A 217 -15.88 -7.49 -8.54
C TYR A 217 -16.77 -8.27 -9.51
N VAL A 218 -16.84 -7.85 -10.78
CA VAL A 218 -17.56 -8.62 -11.80
C VAL A 218 -16.94 -10.01 -11.94
N ASP A 219 -15.60 -10.11 -12.01
CA ASP A 219 -14.92 -11.40 -12.09
C ASP A 219 -15.28 -12.32 -10.91
N ASP A 220 -15.36 -11.79 -9.69
CA ASP A 220 -15.76 -12.56 -8.49
C ASP A 220 -17.24 -12.96 -8.48
N VAL A 221 -18.12 -12.09 -8.96
CA VAL A 221 -19.57 -12.36 -9.04
C VAL A 221 -19.89 -13.40 -10.10
N LEU A 222 -19.14 -13.44 -11.21
CA LEU A 222 -19.39 -14.38 -12.32
C LEU A 222 -19.34 -15.85 -11.87
N ASP A 223 -18.45 -16.20 -10.93
CA ASP A 223 -18.33 -17.56 -10.41
C ASP A 223 -19.61 -18.07 -9.70
N GLY A 224 -20.45 -17.15 -9.22
CA GLY A 224 -21.69 -17.46 -8.51
C GLY A 224 -22.95 -17.48 -9.39
N ILE A 225 -22.87 -17.04 -10.64
CA ILE A 225 -24.05 -16.91 -11.52
C ILE A 225 -24.32 -18.23 -12.26
N PRO A 226 -25.53 -18.81 -12.15
CA PRO A 226 -25.91 -19.98 -12.94
C PRO A 226 -26.03 -19.67 -14.45
N ASP A 227 -25.57 -20.60 -15.29
CA ASP A 227 -25.64 -20.48 -16.76
C ASP A 227 -27.06 -20.36 -17.33
N ASP A 228 -28.11 -20.73 -16.57
CA ASP A 228 -29.50 -20.78 -17.02
C ASP A 228 -30.35 -19.56 -16.62
N GLU A 229 -29.74 -18.56 -15.97
CA GLU A 229 -30.39 -17.29 -15.61
C GLU A 229 -30.46 -16.33 -16.82
N LEU A 230 -31.47 -16.53 -17.67
CA LEU A 230 -31.70 -15.77 -18.89
C LEU A 230 -32.80 -14.70 -18.71
N TYR A 231 -32.67 -13.57 -19.43
CA TYR A 231 -33.74 -12.58 -19.57
C TYR A 231 -35.03 -13.23 -20.09
N ARG A 232 -36.18 -12.85 -19.51
CA ARG A 232 -37.50 -13.39 -19.87
C ARG A 232 -38.53 -12.27 -19.98
N ASP A 233 -39.32 -12.32 -21.04
CA ASP A 233 -40.39 -11.38 -21.35
C ASP A 233 -41.71 -12.12 -21.69
N PRO A 234 -42.30 -12.89 -20.74
CA PRO A 234 -43.52 -13.66 -21.00
C PRO A 234 -44.71 -12.81 -21.44
N ASP A 235 -44.69 -11.51 -21.10
CA ASP A 235 -45.73 -10.53 -21.44
C ASP A 235 -45.38 -9.69 -22.69
N LEU A 236 -44.46 -10.17 -23.55
CA LEU A 236 -44.04 -9.50 -24.78
C LEU A 236 -45.24 -9.14 -25.67
N LYS A 237 -45.30 -7.88 -26.10
CA LYS A 237 -46.31 -7.37 -27.03
C LYS A 237 -45.71 -7.16 -28.40
N ALA A 238 -46.52 -7.36 -29.45
CA ALA A 238 -46.11 -7.08 -30.82
C ALA A 238 -45.74 -5.59 -30.97
N GLN A 239 -44.57 -5.34 -31.54
CA GLN A 239 -44.03 -4.01 -31.78
C GLN A 239 -44.33 -3.55 -33.21
N ALA A 240 -44.35 -2.24 -33.44
CA ALA A 240 -44.53 -1.68 -34.79
C ALA A 240 -43.30 -1.91 -35.68
N ASN A 241 -42.10 -1.90 -35.07
CA ASN A 241 -40.82 -2.14 -35.74
C ASN A 241 -40.05 -3.25 -35.03
N ALA A 242 -39.73 -4.33 -35.72
CA ALA A 242 -39.02 -5.48 -35.13
C ALA A 242 -37.52 -5.21 -34.85
N GLY A 243 -36.96 -4.12 -35.38
CA GLY A 243 -35.57 -3.72 -35.10
C GLY A 243 -35.41 -2.80 -33.89
N GLU A 244 -36.51 -2.43 -33.22
CA GLU A 244 -36.48 -1.56 -32.04
C GLU A 244 -36.23 -2.38 -30.77
N ILE A 245 -35.29 -1.91 -29.95
CA ILE A 245 -35.11 -2.39 -28.58
C ILE A 245 -35.85 -1.40 -27.69
N LEU A 246 -36.95 -1.84 -27.09
CA LEU A 246 -37.77 -0.97 -26.26
C LEU A 246 -37.06 -0.58 -24.96
N PRO A 247 -37.33 0.62 -24.42
CA PRO A 247 -36.81 1.06 -23.14
C PRO A 247 -37.06 0.05 -22.00
N GLU A 248 -38.20 -0.65 -22.00
CA GLU A 248 -38.53 -1.65 -20.99
C GLU A 248 -37.56 -2.85 -21.01
N ALA A 249 -37.16 -3.30 -22.21
CA ALA A 249 -36.19 -4.39 -22.35
C ALA A 249 -34.79 -3.95 -21.88
N LEU A 250 -34.37 -2.74 -22.24
CA LEU A 250 -33.10 -2.17 -21.75
C LEU A 250 -33.08 -2.03 -20.23
N ALA A 251 -34.17 -1.53 -19.64
CA ALA A 251 -34.31 -1.39 -18.19
C ALA A 251 -34.25 -2.75 -17.48
N GLY A 252 -34.92 -3.78 -18.01
CA GLY A 252 -34.87 -5.13 -17.47
C GLY A 252 -33.46 -5.73 -17.52
N LEU A 253 -32.77 -5.62 -18.66
CA LEU A 253 -31.39 -6.08 -18.81
C LEU A 253 -30.42 -5.34 -17.88
N GLN A 254 -30.56 -4.02 -17.76
CA GLN A 254 -29.75 -3.22 -16.83
C GLN A 254 -30.03 -3.63 -15.37
N GLN A 255 -31.29 -3.86 -15.01
CA GLN A 255 -31.69 -4.28 -13.68
C GLN A 255 -31.10 -5.64 -13.31
N MET A 256 -31.07 -6.61 -14.24
CA MET A 256 -30.41 -7.91 -14.03
C MET A 256 -28.93 -7.73 -13.63
N VAL A 257 -28.19 -6.88 -14.36
CA VAL A 257 -26.78 -6.59 -14.04
C VAL A 257 -26.65 -5.95 -12.66
N LEU A 258 -27.51 -4.96 -12.35
CA LEU A 258 -27.46 -4.26 -11.06
C LEU A 258 -27.80 -5.20 -9.89
N GLU A 259 -28.74 -6.12 -10.07
CA GLU A 259 -29.12 -7.10 -9.04
C GLU A 259 -27.93 -7.97 -8.64
N SER A 260 -27.19 -8.51 -9.62
CA SER A 260 -25.97 -9.28 -9.38
C SER A 260 -24.89 -8.50 -8.63
N LEU A 261 -24.81 -7.18 -8.85
CA LEU A 261 -23.80 -6.31 -8.23
C LEU A 261 -24.27 -5.64 -6.92
N SER A 262 -25.50 -5.92 -6.47
CA SER A 262 -26.14 -5.16 -5.39
C SER A 262 -26.07 -5.78 -4.00
N ASP A 263 -25.46 -6.97 -3.84
CA ASP A 263 -25.32 -7.63 -2.53
C ASP A 263 -24.21 -6.96 -1.68
N PRO A 264 -24.56 -6.20 -0.62
CA PRO A 264 -23.56 -5.50 0.18
C PRO A 264 -22.71 -6.45 1.04
N ALA A 265 -23.23 -7.63 1.40
CA ALA A 265 -22.50 -8.61 2.21
C ALA A 265 -21.45 -9.33 1.37
N HIS A 266 -21.81 -9.71 0.14
CA HIS A 266 -20.85 -10.25 -0.83
C HIS A 266 -19.79 -9.21 -1.17
N PHE A 267 -20.20 -7.97 -1.51
CA PHE A 267 -19.25 -6.89 -1.78
C PHE A 267 -18.27 -6.64 -0.62
N ALA A 268 -18.75 -6.63 0.63
CA ALA A 268 -17.89 -6.44 1.80
C ALA A 268 -16.85 -7.57 1.94
N ARG A 269 -17.25 -8.83 1.76
CA ARG A 269 -16.34 -9.98 1.80
C ARG A 269 -15.33 -9.93 0.65
N TRP A 270 -15.80 -9.73 -0.58
CA TRP A 270 -14.93 -9.59 -1.75
C TRP A 270 -13.93 -8.46 -1.58
N PHE A 271 -14.39 -7.26 -1.17
CA PHE A 271 -13.53 -6.09 -1.04
C PHE A 271 -12.45 -6.30 0.02
N GLY A 272 -12.79 -6.89 1.17
CA GLY A 272 -11.81 -7.23 2.20
C GLY A 272 -10.74 -8.19 1.68
N THR A 273 -11.16 -9.26 1.00
CA THR A 273 -10.26 -10.22 0.34
C THR A 273 -9.36 -9.51 -0.67
N PHE A 274 -9.94 -8.84 -1.68
CA PHE A 274 -9.22 -8.12 -2.73
C PHE A 274 -8.24 -7.08 -2.19
N ASN A 275 -8.67 -6.27 -1.22
CA ASN A 275 -7.81 -5.23 -0.65
C ASN A 275 -6.65 -5.82 0.17
N SER A 276 -6.89 -6.92 0.88
CA SER A 276 -5.86 -7.59 1.68
C SER A 276 -4.88 -8.41 0.86
N THR A 277 -5.10 -8.61 -0.45
CA THR A 277 -4.15 -9.35 -1.29
C THR A 277 -2.75 -8.72 -1.24
N PRO A 278 -1.68 -9.53 -1.07
CA PRO A 278 -0.30 -9.03 -1.03
C PRO A 278 0.07 -8.26 -2.31
N LYS A 279 0.96 -7.28 -2.19
CA LYS A 279 1.48 -6.52 -3.34
C LYS A 279 2.33 -7.40 -4.26
N TYR A 280 3.14 -8.29 -3.66
CA TYR A 280 4.05 -9.20 -4.35
C TYR A 280 3.64 -10.65 -4.07
N PRO A 281 2.76 -11.25 -4.89
CA PRO A 281 2.24 -12.60 -4.65
C PRO A 281 3.30 -13.70 -4.81
N ASP A 282 4.38 -13.42 -5.53
CA ASP A 282 5.48 -14.36 -5.77
C ASP A 282 6.48 -14.41 -4.60
N MET A 283 6.42 -13.45 -3.66
CA MET A 283 7.25 -13.47 -2.45
C MET A 283 6.66 -14.40 -1.40
N ASP A 284 7.38 -15.47 -1.08
CA ASP A 284 6.94 -16.45 -0.09
C ASP A 284 7.43 -16.11 1.32
N TRP A 285 6.52 -15.62 2.16
CA TRP A 285 6.76 -15.32 3.57
C TRP A 285 6.37 -16.45 4.52
N ARG A 286 5.96 -17.60 4.00
CA ARG A 286 5.52 -18.73 4.83
C ARG A 286 6.73 -19.38 5.49
N PRO A 287 6.56 -19.94 6.71
CA PRO A 287 7.62 -20.67 7.36
C PRO A 287 7.98 -21.94 6.56
N GLU A 288 9.27 -22.25 6.46
CA GLU A 288 9.76 -23.46 5.77
C GLU A 288 9.13 -24.74 6.36
N VAL A 289 8.94 -24.74 7.68
CA VAL A 289 8.26 -25.81 8.42
C VAL A 289 6.97 -25.23 8.99
N PRO A 290 5.80 -25.84 8.69
CA PRO A 290 4.54 -25.38 9.25
C PRO A 290 4.56 -25.38 10.77
N VAL A 291 4.18 -24.24 11.35
CA VAL A 291 4.02 -24.05 12.78
C VAL A 291 2.84 -24.88 13.28
N THR A 292 3.06 -25.60 14.37
CA THR A 292 2.06 -26.45 15.00
C THR A 292 1.29 -25.72 16.11
N PRO A 293 0.05 -26.14 16.40
CA PRO A 293 -0.70 -25.62 17.55
C PRO A 293 0.05 -25.73 18.89
N GLU A 294 0.83 -26.81 19.10
CA GLU A 294 1.61 -27.03 20.31
C GLU A 294 2.75 -26.01 20.47
N GLU A 295 3.44 -25.67 19.37
CA GLU A 295 4.50 -24.65 19.36
C GLU A 295 3.93 -23.27 19.70
N LEU A 296 2.77 -22.90 19.14
CA LEU A 296 2.10 -21.64 19.47
C LEU A 296 1.68 -21.57 20.94
N ARG A 297 1.12 -22.66 21.49
CA ARG A 297 0.78 -22.71 22.91
C ARG A 297 2.02 -22.54 23.78
N ALA A 298 3.15 -23.15 23.40
CA ALA A 298 4.41 -23.01 24.11
C ALA A 298 4.94 -21.57 24.04
N ALA A 299 4.92 -20.93 22.87
CA ALA A 299 5.34 -19.54 22.67
C ALA A 299 4.50 -18.56 23.50
N ILE A 300 3.17 -18.71 23.47
CA ILE A 300 2.25 -17.88 24.28
C ILE A 300 2.47 -18.11 25.77
N THR A 301 2.66 -19.35 26.21
CA THR A 301 2.92 -19.67 27.63
C THR A 301 4.27 -19.09 28.09
N ALA A 302 5.26 -19.07 27.20
CA ALA A 302 6.55 -18.42 27.43
C ALA A 302 6.49 -16.88 27.31
N GLN A 303 5.33 -16.31 26.95
CA GLN A 303 5.10 -14.88 26.73
C GLN A 303 6.05 -14.27 25.69
N LEU A 304 6.38 -15.05 24.64
CA LEU A 304 7.11 -14.50 23.50
C LEU A 304 6.24 -13.44 22.80
N PRO A 305 6.84 -12.33 22.33
CA PRO A 305 6.10 -11.34 21.58
C PRO A 305 5.69 -11.92 20.22
N LEU A 306 4.46 -11.64 19.82
CA LEU A 306 3.94 -11.94 18.50
C LEU A 306 4.10 -10.70 17.63
N SER A 307 4.78 -10.84 16.49
CA SER A 307 5.03 -9.80 15.51
C SER A 307 4.20 -10.07 14.26
N ARG A 308 3.57 -9.02 13.73
CA ARG A 308 2.94 -9.05 12.41
C ARG A 308 4.03 -8.96 11.34
N ASN A 309 3.90 -9.72 10.27
CA ASN A 309 4.77 -9.55 9.11
C ASN A 309 4.46 -8.20 8.45
N PRO A 310 5.44 -7.28 8.29
CA PRO A 310 5.24 -6.02 7.60
C PRO A 310 4.72 -6.17 6.17
N ALA A 311 5.10 -7.25 5.48
CA ALA A 311 4.65 -7.55 4.12
C ALA A 311 3.18 -7.98 4.02
N SER A 312 2.57 -8.34 5.14
CA SER A 312 1.20 -8.82 5.18
C SER A 312 0.19 -7.70 5.39
N ARG A 313 -0.98 -7.85 4.77
CA ARG A 313 -2.08 -6.88 4.82
C ARG A 313 -3.23 -7.43 5.64
N LEU A 314 -3.41 -6.85 6.82
CA LEU A 314 -4.48 -7.22 7.74
C LEU A 314 -5.51 -6.10 7.86
N ALA A 315 -6.77 -6.45 7.63
CA ALA A 315 -7.92 -5.57 7.82
C ALA A 315 -9.12 -6.37 8.34
N PHE A 316 -10.12 -5.69 8.91
CA PHE A 316 -11.34 -6.36 9.32
C PHE A 316 -12.59 -5.54 9.00
N ILE A 317 -13.72 -6.23 8.88
CA ILE A 317 -15.05 -5.64 8.80
C ILE A 317 -15.88 -6.18 9.97
N ALA A 318 -16.33 -5.29 10.85
CA ALA A 318 -17.21 -5.68 11.96
C ALA A 318 -18.59 -6.08 11.43
N THR A 319 -19.07 -7.27 11.83
CA THR A 319 -20.40 -7.80 11.46
C THR A 319 -21.34 -7.85 12.66
N GLY A 320 -20.83 -7.56 13.87
CA GLY A 320 -21.58 -7.44 15.11
C GLY A 320 -20.70 -6.89 16.24
N ALA A 321 -21.21 -6.89 17.48
CA ALA A 321 -20.42 -6.44 18.64
C ALA A 321 -19.17 -7.29 18.87
N ASP A 322 -19.37 -8.62 18.85
CA ASP A 322 -18.33 -9.63 19.07
C ASP A 322 -18.13 -10.53 17.84
N ALA A 323 -18.38 -10.01 16.64
CA ALA A 323 -18.21 -10.73 15.39
C ALA A 323 -17.60 -9.82 14.31
N LEU A 324 -16.69 -10.37 13.51
CA LEU A 324 -16.06 -9.69 12.38
C LEU A 324 -15.61 -10.69 11.31
N MET A 325 -15.35 -10.18 10.11
CA MET A 325 -14.56 -10.85 9.09
C MET A 325 -13.14 -10.27 9.16
N LEU A 326 -12.14 -11.10 9.44
CA LEU A 326 -10.73 -10.75 9.34
C LEU A 326 -10.26 -11.11 7.93
N PHE A 327 -9.51 -10.21 7.31
CA PHE A 327 -8.88 -10.41 6.02
C PHE A 327 -7.37 -10.33 6.21
N ALA A 328 -6.66 -11.39 5.83
CA ALA A 328 -5.21 -11.45 5.85
C ALA A 328 -4.73 -12.06 4.53
N ASP A 329 -3.95 -11.30 3.76
CA ASP A 329 -3.30 -11.74 2.53
C ASP A 329 -4.24 -12.43 1.52
N GLY A 330 -5.44 -11.86 1.35
CA GLY A 330 -6.45 -12.38 0.42
C GLY A 330 -7.28 -13.54 0.98
N VAL A 331 -7.17 -13.86 2.27
CA VAL A 331 -7.97 -14.91 2.93
C VAL A 331 -8.92 -14.28 3.95
N CYS A 332 -10.18 -14.70 3.93
CA CYS A 332 -11.22 -14.26 4.86
C CYS A 332 -11.43 -15.28 5.99
N PHE A 333 -11.40 -14.82 7.24
CA PHE A 333 -11.65 -15.59 8.45
C PHE A 333 -12.86 -15.03 9.20
N ASP A 334 -13.91 -15.83 9.34
CA ASP A 334 -15.08 -15.46 10.15
C ASP A 334 -14.75 -15.63 11.64
N CYS A 335 -14.68 -14.52 12.37
CA CYS A 335 -14.25 -14.48 13.76
C CYS A 335 -15.40 -14.08 14.69
N ILE A 336 -15.51 -14.77 15.84
CA ILE A 336 -16.53 -14.53 16.86
C ILE A 336 -15.92 -14.61 18.27
N GLY A 337 -16.44 -13.82 19.21
CA GLY A 337 -15.97 -13.81 20.60
C GLY A 337 -14.48 -13.53 20.71
N GLU A 338 -13.72 -14.47 21.30
CA GLU A 338 -12.27 -14.31 21.51
C GLU A 338 -11.47 -14.19 20.20
N THR A 339 -11.84 -14.88 19.12
CA THR A 339 -11.14 -14.72 17.84
C THR A 339 -11.39 -13.35 17.22
N ALA A 340 -12.57 -12.75 17.46
CA ALA A 340 -12.85 -11.39 17.03
C ALA A 340 -12.05 -10.35 17.84
N ALA A 341 -11.87 -10.55 19.15
CA ALA A 341 -11.02 -9.70 19.97
C ALA A 341 -9.55 -9.79 19.52
N LEU A 342 -9.05 -11.01 19.28
CA LEU A 342 -7.69 -11.26 18.79
C LEU A 342 -7.46 -10.62 17.42
N ALA A 343 -8.38 -10.80 16.47
CA ALA A 343 -8.28 -10.18 15.15
C ALA A 343 -8.24 -8.64 15.20
N LYS A 344 -9.04 -8.02 16.08
CA LYS A 344 -8.98 -6.55 16.30
C LYS A 344 -7.60 -6.12 16.80
N ALA A 345 -7.02 -6.86 17.75
CA ALA A 345 -5.69 -6.58 18.28
C ALA A 345 -4.60 -6.72 17.19
N LEU A 346 -4.64 -7.80 16.40
CA LEU A 346 -3.72 -8.04 15.28
C LEU A 346 -3.77 -6.97 14.19
N CYS A 347 -4.94 -6.37 13.96
CA CYS A 347 -5.08 -5.26 13.02
C CYS A 347 -4.64 -3.91 13.61
N ALA A 348 -4.69 -3.77 14.94
CA ALA A 348 -4.37 -2.52 15.63
C ALA A 348 -2.86 -2.34 15.82
N ASP A 349 -2.16 -3.40 16.22
CA ASP A 349 -0.77 -3.33 16.66
C ASP A 349 0.13 -4.29 15.85
N ASP A 350 1.34 -3.82 15.53
CA ASP A 350 2.35 -4.62 14.82
C ASP A 350 3.05 -5.63 15.72
N ARG A 351 3.05 -5.40 17.04
CA ARG A 351 3.61 -6.32 18.04
C ARG A 351 2.67 -6.45 19.22
N LEU A 352 2.45 -7.67 19.67
CA LEU A 352 1.51 -8.02 20.72
C LEU A 352 2.15 -8.96 21.74
N SER A 353 1.78 -8.81 23.01
CA SER A 353 1.98 -9.85 24.02
C SER A 353 0.63 -10.46 24.32
N LEU A 354 0.46 -11.74 24.00
CA LEU A 354 -0.79 -12.45 24.23
C LEU A 354 -0.89 -12.93 25.68
N ASP A 355 -2.09 -12.85 26.25
CA ASP A 355 -2.37 -13.42 27.57
C ASP A 355 -2.22 -14.95 27.54
N VAL A 356 -1.67 -15.52 28.61
CA VAL A 356 -1.43 -16.98 28.71
C VAL A 356 -2.73 -17.79 28.57
N GLU A 357 -3.88 -17.19 28.91
CA GLU A 357 -5.20 -17.83 28.75
C GLU A 357 -5.53 -18.14 27.28
N VAL A 358 -4.98 -17.38 26.32
CA VAL A 358 -5.15 -17.63 24.87
C VAL A 358 -4.60 -19.01 24.50
N ALA A 359 -3.54 -19.48 25.18
CA ALA A 359 -2.99 -20.82 24.98
C ALA A 359 -3.96 -21.94 25.37
N GLY A 360 -5.06 -21.64 26.09
CA GLY A 360 -6.14 -22.58 26.40
C GLY A 360 -7.28 -22.57 25.37
N ASN A 361 -7.39 -21.55 24.53
CA ASN A 361 -8.49 -21.43 23.57
C ASN A 361 -8.15 -22.14 22.25
N ALA A 362 -8.94 -23.15 21.88
CA ALA A 362 -8.71 -23.92 20.66
C ALA A 362 -8.93 -23.10 19.38
N ALA A 363 -9.95 -22.25 19.32
CA ALA A 363 -10.26 -21.44 18.14
C ALA A 363 -9.25 -20.31 17.93
N ALA A 364 -8.76 -19.69 19.01
CA ALA A 364 -7.70 -18.69 18.93
C ALA A 364 -6.39 -19.29 18.42
N ILE A 365 -6.02 -20.48 18.93
CA ILE A 365 -4.83 -21.19 18.45
C ILE A 365 -4.98 -21.63 17.00
N ASP A 366 -6.14 -22.11 16.58
CA ASP A 366 -6.40 -22.46 15.18
C ASP A 366 -6.24 -21.25 14.24
N LEU A 367 -6.83 -20.10 14.61
CA LEU A 367 -6.65 -18.85 13.87
C LEU A 367 -5.17 -18.44 13.78
N LEU A 368 -4.45 -18.42 14.91
CA LEU A 368 -3.02 -18.09 14.94
C LEU A 368 -2.18 -19.08 14.12
N THR A 369 -2.53 -20.37 14.14
CA THR A 369 -1.87 -21.41 13.33
C THR A 369 -2.02 -21.12 11.85
N GLN A 370 -3.23 -20.80 11.40
CA GLN A 370 -3.50 -20.47 10.01
C GLN A 370 -2.76 -19.18 9.59
N LEU A 371 -2.80 -18.13 10.42
CA LEU A 371 -2.10 -16.88 10.14
C LEU A 371 -0.58 -17.05 10.10
N SER A 372 0.01 -17.80 11.03
CA SER A 372 1.46 -18.10 11.02
C SER A 372 1.87 -18.91 9.81
N ASN A 373 1.08 -19.93 9.44
CA ASN A 373 1.40 -20.76 8.28
C ASN A 373 1.14 -20.06 6.94
N ASN A 374 0.36 -18.97 6.93
CA ASN A 374 0.24 -18.07 5.80
C ASN A 374 1.35 -16.99 5.78
N GLY A 375 2.26 -16.96 6.76
CA GLY A 375 3.33 -15.98 6.85
C GLY A 375 2.89 -14.61 7.37
N CYS A 376 1.67 -14.48 7.88
CA CYS A 376 1.11 -13.19 8.30
C CYS A 376 1.65 -12.70 9.65
N ILE A 377 2.05 -13.63 10.52
CA ILE A 377 2.50 -13.38 11.88
C ILE A 377 3.55 -14.40 12.31
N ALA A 378 4.46 -14.02 13.20
CA ALA A 378 5.44 -14.92 13.80
C ALA A 378 5.70 -14.54 15.26
N PHE A 379 6.12 -15.51 16.07
CA PHE A 379 6.64 -15.22 17.41
C PHE A 379 8.13 -14.96 17.31
N ASP A 380 8.63 -13.88 17.93
CA ASP A 380 10.07 -13.64 17.98
C ASP A 380 10.69 -14.65 18.95
N SER A 381 11.48 -15.58 18.44
CA SER A 381 12.24 -16.53 19.27
C SER A 381 13.42 -15.88 20.00
N GLY A 382 13.71 -14.61 19.74
CA GLY A 382 14.80 -13.85 20.37
C GLY A 382 16.20 -14.29 19.95
N ASP A 383 16.31 -15.06 18.86
CA ASP A 383 17.57 -15.52 18.26
C ASP A 383 17.98 -14.67 17.06
#